data_AF-A0A7C4NCM6-F1
#
_entry.id   AF-A0A7C4NCM6-F1
#
_cell.length_a   1.000
_cell.length_b   1.000
_cell.length_c   1.000
_cell.angle_alpha   90.00
_cell.angle_beta   90.00
_cell.angle_gamma   90.00
#
_symmetry.space_group_name_H-M   'P 1'
#
loop_
_entity.id
_entity.type
_entity.pdbx_description
1 polymer ?
#
loop_
_entity_poly.entity_id
_entity_poly.type
_entity_poly.pdbx_seq_one_letter_code
_entity_poly.pdbx_strand_id
1 'polypeptide(L)'
;YDGYILSHTVEPVDIPEQKEVDDFLPPYSYPFMLDPGKPVTLGAVGTPPYYMEFRYMLDQALLGSKKVITDVGEDFGRRFGRRYGLLEAYRCDDADFVIVTMGSLAGAVKDVVDDLRKKGKKVGVLKLRSFRPFPSDELAEALSNVKAIGVMEKDISLGSFGALFLDVLASLSLNEVRLPAVNVICGLANRDVTSEDIVKVFDMIEDVASKRKSVKETVWLGLRKELLEGEEI
;
A
#
# COMPACT_ATOMS: atom_id res chain seq x y z
N TYR A 1 -10.12 1.31 3.66
CA TYR A 1 -10.05 0.09 4.49
C TYR A 1 -10.74 -1.04 3.74
N ASP A 2 -10.40 -2.29 4.05
CA ASP A 2 -10.92 -3.49 3.39
C ASP A 2 -12.37 -3.77 3.81
N GLY A 3 -13.23 -4.05 2.82
CA GLY A 3 -14.62 -4.42 3.08
C GLY A 3 -14.73 -5.77 3.80
N TYR A 4 -15.70 -5.89 4.70
CA TYR A 4 -15.93 -7.02 5.61
C TYR A 4 -14.81 -7.20 6.65
N ILE A 5 -13.56 -7.47 6.24
CA ILE A 5 -12.46 -7.77 7.17
C ILE A 5 -12.19 -6.62 8.14
N LEU A 6 -12.21 -5.36 7.70
CA LEU A 6 -12.02 -4.21 8.59
C LEU A 6 -13.32 -3.48 8.94
N SER A 7 -14.41 -3.72 8.20
CA SER A 7 -15.67 -2.99 8.42
C SER A 7 -16.72 -3.77 9.21
N HIS A 8 -16.61 -5.10 9.32
CA HIS A 8 -17.63 -5.97 9.95
C HIS A 8 -17.04 -6.96 10.96
N THR A 9 -15.72 -7.02 11.13
CA THR A 9 -15.11 -7.74 12.25
C THR A 9 -14.96 -6.79 13.44
N VAL A 10 -14.66 -7.35 14.62
CA VAL A 10 -14.50 -6.57 15.85
C VAL A 10 -13.05 -6.67 16.34
N GLU A 11 -12.49 -5.53 16.71
CA GLU A 11 -11.19 -5.42 17.37
C GLU A 11 -11.27 -4.35 18.46
N PRO A 12 -10.43 -4.43 19.50
CA PRO A 12 -10.30 -3.33 20.45
C PRO A 12 -9.82 -2.07 19.73
N VAL A 13 -10.57 -0.98 19.90
CA VAL A 13 -10.21 0.34 19.38
C VAL A 13 -10.06 1.29 20.54
N ASP A 14 -8.92 1.99 20.58
CA ASP A 14 -8.70 3.11 21.48
C ASP A 14 -9.26 4.39 20.87
N ILE A 15 -10.39 4.84 21.42
CA ILE A 15 -11.16 5.99 20.97
C ILE A 15 -10.75 7.20 21.83
N PRO A 16 -10.10 8.22 21.25
CA PRO A 16 -9.72 9.42 22.00
C PRO A 16 -10.94 10.20 22.46
N GLU A 17 -10.77 11.00 23.51
CA GLU A 17 -11.81 11.89 24.00
C GLU A 17 -12.08 13.01 22.97
N GLN A 18 -13.33 13.47 22.87
CA GLN A 18 -13.73 14.48 21.86
C GLN A 18 -12.85 15.75 21.92
N LYS A 19 -12.49 16.18 23.14
CA LYS A 19 -11.62 17.34 23.33
C LYS A 19 -10.23 17.16 22.70
N GLU A 20 -9.65 15.96 22.82
CA GLU A 20 -8.33 15.68 22.23
C GLU A 20 -8.41 15.72 20.69
N VAL A 21 -9.54 15.28 20.13
CA VAL A 21 -9.82 15.38 18.69
C VAL A 21 -9.97 16.84 18.26
N ASP A 22 -10.73 17.65 18.99
CA ASP A 22 -10.93 19.08 18.68
C ASP A 22 -9.60 19.87 18.75
N ASP A 23 -8.73 19.53 19.70
CA ASP A 23 -7.40 20.13 19.85
C ASP A 23 -6.42 19.70 18.73
N PHE A 24 -6.68 18.56 18.08
CA PHE A 24 -5.86 18.03 16.99
C PHE A 24 -6.36 18.44 15.60
N LEU A 25 -7.68 18.42 15.38
CA LEU A 25 -8.31 18.66 14.09
C LEU A 25 -9.09 20.00 14.13
N PRO A 26 -8.50 21.10 13.66
CA PRO A 26 -9.18 22.39 13.66
C PRO A 26 -10.41 22.38 12.73
N PRO A 27 -11.38 23.29 12.94
CA PRO A 27 -12.52 23.44 12.06
C PRO A 27 -12.09 23.63 10.60
N TYR A 28 -12.76 22.93 9.69
CA TYR A 28 -12.48 23.04 8.26
C TYR A 28 -12.82 24.44 7.74
N SER A 29 -11.85 25.09 7.10
CA SER A 29 -12.02 26.40 6.48
C SER A 29 -11.68 26.31 5.00
N TYR A 30 -12.71 26.32 4.15
CA TYR A 30 -12.53 26.32 2.70
C TYR A 30 -12.54 27.76 2.16
N PRO A 31 -11.51 28.20 1.42
CA PRO A 31 -11.42 29.58 0.94
C PRO A 31 -12.48 29.96 -0.11
N PHE A 32 -13.12 28.99 -0.76
CA PHE A 32 -14.07 29.22 -1.86
C PHE A 32 -15.46 28.64 -1.56
N MET A 33 -15.93 28.79 -0.32
CA MET A 33 -17.26 28.34 0.09
C MET A 33 -18.37 29.03 -0.72
N LEU A 34 -19.44 28.30 -1.06
CA LEU A 34 -20.62 28.89 -1.69
C LEU A 34 -21.37 29.76 -0.67
N ASP A 35 -21.22 31.07 -0.81
CA ASP A 35 -21.81 32.09 0.05
C ASP A 35 -22.47 33.16 -0.84
N PRO A 36 -23.79 33.39 -0.76
CA PRO A 36 -24.46 34.46 -1.51
C PRO A 36 -23.89 35.86 -1.25
N GLY A 37 -23.30 36.10 -0.07
CA GLY A 37 -22.61 37.34 0.27
C GLY A 37 -21.20 37.46 -0.31
N LYS A 38 -20.62 36.36 -0.81
CA LYS A 38 -19.32 36.27 -1.47
C LYS A 38 -19.41 35.38 -2.71
N PRO A 39 -20.10 35.83 -3.77
CA PRO A 39 -20.38 34.98 -4.92
C PRO A 39 -19.08 34.55 -5.62
N VAL A 40 -18.97 33.25 -5.87
CA VAL A 40 -17.87 32.62 -6.62
C VAL A 40 -18.44 31.66 -7.66
N THR A 41 -17.72 31.50 -8.78
CA THR A 41 -18.03 30.47 -9.78
C THR A 41 -17.11 29.28 -9.55
N LEU A 42 -17.69 28.12 -9.20
CA LEU A 42 -16.96 26.87 -9.03
C LEU A 42 -17.24 25.94 -10.22
N GLY A 43 -16.19 25.28 -10.74
CA GLY A 43 -16.35 24.31 -11.83
C GLY A 43 -16.69 24.93 -13.18
N ALA A 44 -16.17 26.13 -13.48
CA ALA A 44 -16.26 26.70 -14.82
C ALA A 44 -15.66 25.75 -15.87
N VAL A 45 -16.15 25.83 -17.11
CA VAL A 45 -15.67 24.97 -18.21
C VAL A 45 -14.18 25.23 -18.44
N GLY A 46 -13.35 24.22 -18.16
CA GLY A 46 -11.93 24.24 -18.49
C GLY A 46 -11.75 24.07 -19.99
N THR A 47 -11.20 25.08 -20.67
CA THR A 47 -10.92 25.02 -22.10
C THR A 47 -9.52 24.43 -22.36
N PRO A 48 -9.25 23.90 -23.58
CA PRO A 48 -7.97 23.29 -23.91
C PRO A 48 -6.72 24.12 -23.57
N PRO A 49 -6.72 25.48 -23.68
CA PRO A 49 -5.56 26.29 -23.32
C PRO A 49 -5.16 26.32 -21.83
N TYR A 50 -6.01 25.85 -20.91
CA TYR A 50 -5.76 25.94 -19.46
C TYR A 50 -5.89 24.60 -18.71
N TYR A 51 -6.50 23.60 -19.35
CA TYR A 51 -6.83 22.35 -18.65
C TYR A 51 -5.58 21.58 -18.19
N MET A 52 -4.48 21.65 -18.96
CA MET A 52 -3.22 21.02 -18.59
C MET A 52 -2.64 21.63 -17.31
N GLU A 53 -2.68 22.96 -17.19
CA GLU A 53 -2.21 23.72 -16.05
C GLU A 53 -3.02 23.37 -14.80
N PHE A 54 -4.35 23.22 -14.92
CA PHE A 54 -5.19 22.78 -13.81
C PHE A 54 -4.82 21.36 -13.34
N ARG A 55 -4.56 20.44 -14.27
CA ARG A 55 -4.10 19.08 -13.93
C ARG A 55 -2.73 19.09 -13.27
N TYR A 56 -1.82 19.93 -13.74
CA TYR A 56 -0.51 20.12 -13.11
C TYR A 56 -0.66 20.68 -11.68
N MET A 57 -1.48 21.71 -11.47
CA MET A 57 -1.72 22.26 -10.12
C MET A 57 -2.30 21.21 -9.16
N LEU A 58 -3.24 20.39 -9.62
CA LEU A 58 -3.80 19.29 -8.82
C LEU A 58 -2.73 18.24 -8.46
N ASP A 59 -1.90 17.87 -9.43
CA ASP A 59 -0.80 16.92 -9.22
C ASP A 59 0.23 17.47 -8.23
N GLN A 60 0.67 18.72 -8.39
CA GLN A 60 1.59 19.36 -7.44
C GLN A 60 1.00 19.47 -6.03
N ALA A 61 -0.30 19.76 -5.90
CA ALA A 61 -0.98 19.77 -4.60
C ALA A 61 -0.98 18.37 -3.96
N LEU A 62 -1.22 17.32 -4.75
CA LEU A 62 -1.20 15.94 -4.26
C LEU A 62 0.21 15.50 -3.86
N LEU A 63 1.24 15.83 -4.66
CA LEU A 63 2.64 15.57 -4.30
C LEU A 63 3.03 16.33 -3.02
N GLY A 64 2.62 17.59 -2.89
CA GLY A 64 2.85 18.41 -1.70
C GLY A 64 2.20 17.84 -0.43
N SER A 65 1.10 17.07 -0.56
CA SER A 65 0.44 16.42 0.58
C SER A 65 1.31 15.36 1.27
N LYS A 66 2.35 14.84 0.59
CA LYS A 66 3.27 13.83 1.14
C LYS A 66 3.91 14.30 2.45
N LYS A 67 4.41 15.54 2.47
CA LYS A 67 4.99 16.16 3.68
C LYS A 67 3.92 16.32 4.77
N VAL A 68 2.74 16.78 4.40
CA VAL A 68 1.62 16.99 5.34
C VAL A 68 1.20 15.68 6.00
N ILE A 69 1.08 14.59 5.24
CA ILE A 69 0.74 13.26 5.77
C ILE A 69 1.78 12.82 6.81
N THR A 70 3.07 12.98 6.52
CA THR A 70 4.14 12.63 7.46
C THR A 70 4.11 13.52 8.70
N ASP A 71 4.06 14.85 8.54
CA ASP A 71 4.05 15.79 9.67
C ASP A 71 2.85 15.54 10.61
N VAL A 72 1.66 15.29 10.04
CA VAL A 72 0.43 14.99 10.79
C VAL A 72 0.53 13.62 11.46
N GLY A 73 1.10 12.62 10.80
CA GLY A 73 1.33 11.30 11.38
C GLY A 73 2.31 11.30 12.56
N GLU A 74 3.32 12.17 12.51
CA GLU A 74 4.21 12.45 13.65
C GLU A 74 3.48 13.14 14.79
N ASP A 75 2.66 14.16 14.50
CA ASP A 75 1.91 14.87 15.52
C ASP A 75 0.87 13.97 16.20
N PHE A 76 0.19 13.13 15.41
CA PHE A 76 -0.72 12.12 15.92
C PHE A 76 0.01 11.13 16.85
N GLY A 77 1.24 10.74 16.51
CA GLY A 77 2.09 9.92 17.36
C GLY A 77 2.43 10.57 18.70
N ARG A 78 2.77 11.87 18.70
CA ARG A 78 3.07 12.61 19.94
C ARG A 78 1.85 12.76 20.85
N ARG A 79 0.67 12.98 20.29
CA ARG A 79 -0.56 13.25 21.06
C ARG A 79 -1.29 11.98 21.50
N PHE A 80 -1.37 10.99 20.64
CA PHE A 80 -2.20 9.80 20.83
C PHE A 80 -1.39 8.50 20.95
N GLY A 81 -0.05 8.58 21.03
CA GLY A 81 0.83 7.41 21.20
C GLY A 81 0.94 6.48 19.99
N ARG A 82 0.35 6.83 18.85
CA ARG A 82 0.29 5.99 17.63
C ARG A 82 0.90 6.74 16.46
N ARG A 83 2.11 6.37 16.04
CA ARG A 83 2.81 7.06 14.94
C ARG A 83 2.44 6.46 13.59
N TYR A 84 2.20 7.31 12.61
CA TYR A 84 1.87 6.90 11.24
C TYR A 84 2.70 7.66 10.21
N GLY A 85 2.83 7.08 9.02
CA GLY A 85 3.51 7.70 7.88
C GLY A 85 2.99 7.13 6.56
N LEU A 86 3.73 7.36 5.48
CA LEU A 86 3.38 6.88 4.12
C LEU A 86 3.50 5.36 3.97
N LEU A 87 4.47 4.80 4.70
CA LEU A 87 4.82 3.40 4.76
C LEU A 87 4.90 2.96 6.22
N GLU A 88 4.76 1.66 6.44
CA GLU A 88 4.96 1.02 7.73
C GLU A 88 5.82 -0.22 7.53
N ALA A 89 7.10 -0.10 7.86
CA ALA A 89 8.06 -1.19 7.79
C ALA A 89 7.99 -2.03 9.07
N TYR A 90 7.93 -3.35 8.93
CA TYR A 90 7.93 -4.29 10.05
C TYR A 90 8.97 -5.37 9.81
N ARG A 91 9.98 -5.43 10.71
CA ARG A 91 11.13 -6.35 10.60
C ARG A 91 11.88 -6.21 9.28
N CYS A 92 12.04 -4.99 8.75
CA CYS A 92 12.72 -4.74 7.47
C CYS A 92 14.22 -4.42 7.60
N ASP A 93 14.69 -3.93 8.75
CA ASP A 93 16.06 -3.40 8.93
C ASP A 93 17.17 -4.39 8.55
N ASP A 94 16.93 -5.69 8.77
CA ASP A 94 17.86 -6.79 8.44
C ASP A 94 17.23 -7.83 7.50
N ALA A 95 16.09 -7.52 6.87
CA ALA A 95 15.36 -8.47 6.03
C ALA A 95 16.10 -8.76 4.72
N ASP A 96 16.22 -10.04 4.39
CA ASP A 96 16.62 -10.50 3.07
C ASP A 96 15.43 -10.50 2.10
N PHE A 97 14.22 -10.79 2.58
CA PHE A 97 13.02 -10.93 1.75
C PHE A 97 11.87 -10.13 2.35
N VAL A 98 11.20 -9.33 1.54
CA VAL A 98 10.11 -8.47 2.00
C VAL A 98 8.85 -8.70 1.17
N ILE A 99 7.72 -8.87 1.87
CA ILE A 99 6.40 -8.74 1.25
C ILE A 99 5.99 -7.27 1.29
N VAL A 100 5.63 -6.70 0.14
CA VAL A 100 4.98 -5.38 0.04
C VAL A 100 3.49 -5.60 -0.08
N THR A 101 2.69 -4.96 0.78
CA THR A 101 1.23 -5.14 0.78
C THR A 101 0.50 -3.91 1.32
N MET A 102 -0.84 -3.93 1.33
CA MET A 102 -1.70 -2.86 1.83
C MET A 102 -2.92 -3.45 2.55
N GLY A 103 -3.60 -2.64 3.35
CA GLY A 103 -4.90 -3.01 3.94
C GLY A 103 -4.76 -4.03 5.07
N SER A 104 -5.78 -4.89 5.21
CA SER A 104 -5.84 -5.87 6.31
C SER A 104 -4.86 -7.02 6.15
N LEU A 105 -4.42 -7.29 4.91
CA LEU A 105 -3.49 -8.38 4.61
C LEU A 105 -2.16 -8.21 5.37
N ALA A 106 -1.74 -6.96 5.59
CA ALA A 106 -0.55 -6.67 6.37
C ALA A 106 -0.57 -7.27 7.78
N GLY A 107 -1.73 -7.41 8.42
CA GLY A 107 -1.85 -8.03 9.75
C GLY A 107 -1.40 -9.49 9.72
N ALA A 108 -2.04 -10.30 8.88
CA ALA A 108 -1.71 -11.73 8.72
C ALA A 108 -0.25 -11.95 8.27
N VAL A 109 0.28 -11.08 7.40
CA VAL A 109 1.68 -11.17 6.97
C VAL A 109 2.64 -10.91 8.13
N LYS A 110 2.35 -10.00 9.05
CA LYS A 110 3.19 -9.76 10.24
C LYS A 110 3.25 -10.97 11.16
N ASP A 111 2.13 -11.64 11.39
CA ASP A 111 2.08 -12.86 12.21
C ASP A 111 2.99 -13.95 11.61
N VAL A 112 2.90 -14.15 10.29
CA VAL A 112 3.77 -15.12 9.58
C VAL A 112 5.23 -14.69 9.59
N VAL A 113 5.52 -13.39 9.45
CA VAL A 113 6.87 -12.83 9.58
C VAL A 113 7.45 -13.17 10.95
N ASP A 114 6.70 -12.99 12.04
CA ASP A 114 7.19 -13.30 13.38
C ASP A 114 7.47 -14.80 13.57
N ASP A 115 6.62 -15.67 13.02
CA ASP A 115 6.83 -17.12 13.09
C ASP A 115 8.03 -17.60 12.26
N LEU A 116 8.26 -17.01 11.08
CA LEU A 116 9.43 -17.30 10.26
C LEU A 116 10.71 -16.73 10.89
N ARG A 117 10.63 -15.56 11.55
CA ARG A 117 11.74 -14.95 12.29
C ARG A 117 12.18 -15.82 13.47
N LYS A 118 11.24 -16.43 14.21
CA LYS A 118 11.55 -17.43 15.26
C LYS A 118 12.32 -18.64 14.71
N LYS A 119 12.15 -18.96 13.42
CA LYS A 119 12.87 -20.03 12.72
C LYS A 119 14.18 -19.57 12.07
N GLY A 120 14.61 -18.32 12.33
CA GLY A 120 15.87 -17.76 11.83
C GLY A 120 15.81 -17.21 10.40
N LYS A 121 14.64 -17.12 9.78
CA LYS A 121 14.48 -16.52 8.44
C LYS A 121 14.46 -14.99 8.54
N LYS A 122 15.25 -14.31 7.70
CA LYS A 122 15.32 -12.85 7.64
C LYS A 122 14.23 -12.27 6.73
N VAL A 123 12.99 -12.28 7.20
CA VAL A 123 11.82 -11.82 6.44
C VAL A 123 11.19 -10.56 7.04
N GLY A 124 10.63 -9.70 6.21
CA GLY A 124 9.93 -8.49 6.65
C GLY A 124 8.66 -8.23 5.85
N VAL A 125 7.91 -7.23 6.28
CA VAL A 125 6.74 -6.72 5.54
C VAL A 125 6.77 -5.20 5.50
N LEU A 126 6.59 -4.65 4.30
CA LEU A 126 6.44 -3.23 4.05
C LEU A 126 4.97 -2.95 3.70
N LYS A 127 4.24 -2.36 4.64
CA LYS A 127 2.84 -2.00 4.45
C LYS A 127 2.74 -0.59 3.86
N LEU A 128 2.12 -0.48 2.69
CA LEU A 128 1.73 0.81 2.11
C LEU A 128 0.55 1.40 2.88
N ARG A 129 0.66 2.67 3.28
CA ARG A 129 -0.43 3.41 3.95
C ARG A 129 -1.00 4.53 3.09
N SER A 130 -0.15 5.18 2.29
CA SER A 130 -0.57 6.17 1.29
C SER A 130 -0.40 5.59 -0.11
N PHE A 131 -1.51 5.26 -0.78
CA PHE A 131 -1.46 4.85 -2.19
C PHE A 131 -1.23 6.05 -3.11
N ARG A 132 -1.81 7.22 -2.79
CA ARG A 132 -1.61 8.47 -3.52
C ARG A 132 -1.55 9.64 -2.52
N PRO A 133 -0.48 10.47 -2.55
CA PRO A 133 0.70 10.35 -3.40
C PRO A 133 1.48 9.06 -3.09
N PHE A 134 2.02 8.43 -4.14
CA PHE A 134 2.75 7.17 -3.99
C PHE A 134 4.16 7.47 -3.46
N PRO A 135 4.62 6.80 -2.38
CA PRO A 135 5.90 7.08 -1.73
C PRO A 135 7.06 6.39 -2.45
N SER A 136 7.33 6.79 -3.69
CA SER A 136 8.33 6.14 -4.56
C SER A 136 9.71 6.05 -3.91
N ASP A 137 10.23 7.19 -3.43
CA ASP A 137 11.60 7.28 -2.93
C ASP A 137 11.76 6.57 -1.58
N GLU A 138 10.81 6.74 -0.66
CA GLU A 138 10.82 6.07 0.64
C GLU A 138 10.65 4.55 0.48
N LEU A 139 9.89 4.11 -0.52
CA LEU A 139 9.71 2.69 -0.82
C LEU A 139 11.01 2.10 -1.38
N ALA A 140 11.66 2.80 -2.31
CA ALA A 140 12.93 2.35 -2.87
C ALA A 140 14.04 2.30 -1.81
N GLU A 141 14.12 3.30 -0.93
CA GLU A 141 15.04 3.33 0.21
C GLU A 141 14.77 2.16 1.17
N ALA A 142 13.52 1.94 1.56
CA ALA A 142 13.15 0.86 2.47
C ALA A 142 13.45 -0.56 1.92
N LEU A 143 13.56 -0.70 0.59
CA LEU A 143 13.81 -1.96 -0.09
C LEU A 143 15.24 -2.08 -0.63
N SER A 144 16.10 -1.07 -0.48
CA SER A 144 17.40 -1.03 -1.17
C SER A 144 18.35 -2.17 -0.81
N ASN A 145 18.21 -2.73 0.40
CA ASN A 145 19.10 -3.75 0.95
C ASN A 145 18.54 -5.18 0.91
N VAL A 146 17.31 -5.36 0.39
CA VAL A 146 16.69 -6.68 0.31
C VAL A 146 17.22 -7.45 -0.90
N LYS A 147 17.07 -8.77 -0.91
CA LYS A 147 17.50 -9.64 -2.01
C LYS A 147 16.41 -9.88 -3.04
N ALA A 148 15.15 -9.86 -2.63
CA ALA A 148 13.97 -9.95 -3.49
C ALA A 148 12.71 -9.52 -2.73
N ILE A 149 11.65 -9.22 -3.49
CA ILE A 149 10.36 -8.85 -2.93
C ILE A 149 9.21 -9.69 -3.50
N GLY A 150 8.12 -9.77 -2.76
CA GLY A 150 6.82 -10.18 -3.28
C GLY A 150 5.82 -9.07 -3.04
N VAL A 151 5.06 -8.69 -4.06
CA VAL A 151 3.94 -7.76 -3.86
C VAL A 151 2.67 -8.58 -3.80
N MET A 152 1.97 -8.48 -2.67
CA MET A 152 0.79 -9.27 -2.38
C MET A 152 -0.39 -8.33 -2.20
N GLU A 153 -1.37 -8.42 -3.10
CA GLU A 153 -2.50 -7.49 -3.14
C GLU A 153 -3.83 -8.15 -3.51
N LYS A 154 -4.91 -7.42 -3.25
CA LYS A 154 -6.30 -7.81 -3.52
C LYS A 154 -6.90 -7.02 -4.69
N ASP A 155 -6.07 -6.70 -5.68
CA ASP A 155 -6.44 -5.93 -6.86
C ASP A 155 -5.71 -6.46 -8.10
N ILE A 156 -6.35 -6.38 -9.26
CA ILE A 156 -5.74 -6.75 -10.54
C ILE A 156 -6.12 -5.73 -11.61
N SER A 157 -5.10 -5.15 -12.25
CA SER A 157 -5.31 -4.45 -13.53
C SER A 157 -5.39 -5.49 -14.64
N LEU A 158 -6.62 -5.91 -14.98
CA LEU A 158 -6.86 -7.00 -15.96
C LEU A 158 -6.09 -6.77 -17.27
N GLY A 159 -5.39 -7.81 -17.74
CA GLY A 159 -4.46 -7.72 -18.87
C GLY A 159 -3.04 -7.29 -18.50
N SER A 160 -2.76 -7.05 -17.22
CA SER A 160 -1.44 -6.67 -16.68
C SER A 160 -1.19 -7.35 -15.32
N PHE A 161 -0.56 -6.63 -14.39
CA PHE A 161 -0.27 -7.05 -13.01
C PHE A 161 -1.19 -6.34 -12.01
N GLY A 162 -0.98 -6.57 -10.71
CA GLY A 162 -1.68 -5.81 -9.67
C GLY A 162 -1.27 -4.33 -9.68
N ALA A 163 -2.18 -3.43 -9.28
CA ALA A 163 -1.93 -1.99 -9.35
C ALA A 163 -0.78 -1.58 -8.41
N LEU A 164 -0.68 -2.17 -7.23
CA LEU A 164 0.42 -1.92 -6.31
C LEU A 164 1.74 -2.43 -6.90
N PHE A 165 1.76 -3.63 -7.50
CA PHE A 165 2.96 -4.18 -8.12
C PHE A 165 3.50 -3.27 -9.23
N LEU A 166 2.62 -2.69 -10.05
CA LEU A 166 3.01 -1.75 -11.10
C LEU A 166 3.68 -0.49 -10.54
N ASP A 167 3.09 0.15 -9.53
CA ASP A 167 3.68 1.35 -8.91
C ASP A 167 4.98 1.02 -8.15
N VAL A 168 5.08 -0.15 -7.52
CA VAL A 168 6.30 -0.64 -6.86
C VAL A 168 7.42 -0.81 -7.88
N LEU A 169 7.19 -1.52 -9.00
CA LEU A 169 8.21 -1.71 -10.02
C LEU A 169 8.66 -0.40 -10.67
N ALA A 170 7.72 0.50 -10.94
CA ALA A 170 8.03 1.83 -11.46
C ALA A 170 8.93 2.61 -10.47
N SER A 171 8.59 2.60 -9.19
CA SER A 171 9.34 3.30 -8.14
C SER A 171 10.75 2.75 -7.96
N LEU A 172 10.90 1.42 -7.94
CA LEU A 172 12.21 0.76 -7.89
C LEU A 172 13.05 1.10 -9.12
N SER A 173 12.44 1.04 -10.32
CA SER A 173 13.16 1.33 -11.56
C SER A 173 13.61 2.78 -11.66
N LEU A 174 12.77 3.74 -11.26
CA LEU A 174 13.11 5.17 -11.28
C LEU A 174 14.19 5.53 -10.26
N ASN A 175 14.28 4.77 -9.16
CA ASN A 175 15.32 4.91 -8.13
C ASN A 175 16.52 3.97 -8.34
N GLU A 176 16.66 3.37 -9.53
CA GLU A 176 17.78 2.49 -9.91
C GLU A 176 17.95 1.24 -9.01
N VAL A 177 16.92 0.85 -8.27
CA VAL A 177 16.89 -0.35 -7.44
C VAL A 177 16.44 -1.54 -8.30
N ARG A 178 17.32 -2.54 -8.44
CA ARG A 178 17.04 -3.75 -9.25
C ARG A 178 16.88 -4.97 -8.36
N LEU A 179 15.64 -5.42 -8.19
CA LEU A 179 15.29 -6.55 -7.34
C LEU A 179 14.46 -7.58 -8.13
N PRO A 180 14.74 -8.89 -7.99
CA PRO A 180 13.78 -9.91 -8.35
C PRO A 180 12.47 -9.70 -7.59
N ALA A 181 11.35 -9.78 -8.30
CA ALA A 181 10.03 -9.53 -7.74
C ALA A 181 9.02 -10.62 -8.15
N VAL A 182 8.05 -10.87 -7.29
CA VAL A 182 6.90 -11.74 -7.56
C VAL A 182 5.62 -10.90 -7.45
N ASN A 183 4.76 -10.93 -8.48
CA ASN A 183 3.41 -10.37 -8.40
C ASN A 183 2.44 -11.44 -7.90
N VAL A 184 1.76 -11.18 -6.78
CA VAL A 184 0.84 -12.13 -6.15
C VAL A 184 -0.55 -11.51 -5.97
N ILE A 185 -1.53 -12.04 -6.69
CA ILE A 185 -2.94 -11.69 -6.51
C ILE A 185 -3.60 -12.72 -5.62
N CYS A 186 -4.26 -12.25 -4.57
CA CYS A 186 -4.90 -13.08 -3.57
C CYS A 186 -6.16 -12.41 -3.03
N GLY A 187 -6.97 -13.13 -2.25
CA GLY A 187 -8.02 -12.52 -1.43
C GLY A 187 -9.13 -11.77 -2.17
N LEU A 188 -9.25 -11.93 -3.49
CA LEU A 188 -10.31 -11.32 -4.29
C LEU A 188 -11.67 -11.78 -3.77
N ALA A 189 -12.61 -10.85 -3.68
CA ALA A 189 -13.93 -11.06 -3.08
C ALA A 189 -13.87 -11.64 -1.65
N ASN A 190 -12.87 -11.24 -0.86
CA ASN A 190 -12.63 -11.75 0.51
C ASN A 190 -12.43 -13.26 0.58
N ARG A 191 -11.92 -13.86 -0.49
CA ARG A 191 -11.43 -15.24 -0.43
C ARG A 191 -10.35 -15.34 0.66
N ASP A 192 -10.40 -16.42 1.41
CA ASP A 192 -9.47 -16.61 2.53
C ASP A 192 -8.01 -16.67 2.05
N VAL A 193 -7.11 -16.16 2.88
CA VAL A 193 -5.66 -16.13 2.66
C VAL A 193 -5.00 -16.65 3.91
N THR A 194 -4.52 -17.90 3.84
CA THR A 194 -4.01 -18.61 5.01
C THR A 194 -2.56 -18.25 5.31
N SER A 195 -2.12 -18.54 6.54
CA SER A 195 -0.69 -18.43 6.91
C SER A 195 0.21 -19.29 6.02
N GLU A 196 -0.28 -20.47 5.60
CA GLU A 196 0.44 -21.37 4.69
C GLU A 196 0.62 -20.75 3.31
N ASP A 197 -0.39 -20.02 2.82
CA ASP A 197 -0.29 -19.30 1.56
C ASP A 197 0.73 -18.17 1.61
N ILE A 198 0.80 -17.44 2.74
CA ILE A 198 1.82 -16.39 2.94
C ILE A 198 3.22 -17.01 3.04
N VAL A 199 3.38 -18.17 3.69
CA VAL A 199 4.66 -18.91 3.71
C VAL A 199 5.08 -19.29 2.29
N LYS A 200 4.16 -19.81 1.45
CA LYS A 200 4.45 -20.10 0.03
C LYS A 200 4.93 -18.86 -0.73
N VAL A 201 4.38 -17.68 -0.44
CA VAL A 201 4.86 -16.43 -1.05
C VAL A 201 6.31 -16.15 -0.66
N PHE A 202 6.70 -16.31 0.61
CA PHE A 202 8.10 -16.18 1.01
C PHE A 202 9.02 -17.20 0.34
N ASP A 203 8.57 -18.45 0.18
CA ASP A 203 9.32 -19.47 -0.55
C ASP A 203 9.52 -19.08 -2.04
N MET A 204 8.50 -18.50 -2.68
CA MET A 204 8.60 -17.97 -4.05
C MET A 204 9.58 -16.79 -4.13
N ILE A 205 9.60 -15.91 -3.11
CA ILE A 205 10.55 -14.79 -3.04
C ILE A 205 11.99 -15.30 -2.93
N GLU A 206 12.23 -16.31 -2.08
CA GLU A 206 13.55 -16.95 -1.92
C GLU A 206 14.00 -17.64 -3.23
N ASP A 207 13.08 -18.28 -3.95
CA ASP A 207 13.34 -18.90 -5.25
C ASP A 207 13.76 -17.87 -6.32
N VAL A 208 13.02 -16.76 -6.49
CA VAL A 208 13.40 -15.72 -7.47
C VAL A 208 14.71 -15.02 -7.12
N ALA A 209 15.01 -14.88 -5.82
CA ALA A 209 16.27 -14.33 -5.36
C ALA A 209 17.44 -15.24 -5.75
N SER A 210 17.30 -16.55 -5.54
CA SER A 210 18.33 -17.55 -5.89
C SER A 210 18.60 -17.58 -7.40
N LYS A 211 17.55 -17.43 -8.22
CA LYS A 211 17.62 -17.41 -9.69
C LYS A 211 18.01 -16.04 -10.26
N ARG A 212 17.99 -14.99 -9.43
CA ARG A 212 18.13 -13.58 -9.82
C ARG A 212 17.20 -13.20 -10.98
N LYS A 213 15.96 -13.72 -10.96
CA LYS A 213 14.98 -13.54 -12.04
C LYS A 213 13.57 -13.41 -11.47
N SER A 214 12.90 -12.31 -11.79
CA SER A 214 11.49 -12.10 -11.46
C SER A 214 10.58 -13.10 -12.18
N VAL A 215 9.43 -13.41 -11.57
CA VAL A 215 8.36 -14.15 -12.25
C VAL A 215 7.71 -13.21 -13.27
N LYS A 216 7.58 -13.67 -14.52
CA LYS A 216 6.96 -12.88 -15.60
C LYS A 216 5.43 -12.90 -15.55
N GLU A 217 4.87 -13.92 -14.92
CA GLU A 217 3.44 -14.16 -14.82
C GLU A 217 2.94 -13.77 -13.44
N THR A 218 1.66 -13.39 -13.39
CA THR A 218 0.96 -13.17 -12.14
C THR A 218 0.72 -14.50 -11.41
N VAL A 219 1.12 -14.57 -10.15
CA VAL A 219 0.76 -15.69 -9.27
C VAL A 219 -0.65 -15.45 -8.73
N TRP A 220 -1.57 -16.34 -9.10
CA TRP A 220 -2.93 -16.35 -8.56
C TRP A 220 -3.02 -17.26 -7.35
N LEU A 221 -2.80 -16.69 -6.17
CA LEU A 221 -2.74 -17.44 -4.93
C LEU A 221 -4.13 -17.94 -4.53
N GLY A 222 -4.24 -19.25 -4.34
CA GLY A 222 -5.51 -19.91 -4.07
C GLY A 222 -6.38 -20.17 -5.30
N LEU A 223 -5.95 -19.91 -6.53
CA LEU A 223 -6.74 -20.23 -7.73
C LEU A 223 -7.07 -21.73 -7.80
N ARG A 224 -8.35 -22.06 -8.00
CA ARG A 224 -8.85 -23.42 -8.23
C ARG A 224 -8.91 -23.68 -9.72
N LYS A 225 -7.83 -24.22 -10.29
CA LYS A 225 -7.70 -24.45 -11.73
C LYS A 225 -8.70 -25.51 -12.23
N GLU A 226 -9.09 -26.44 -11.37
CA GLU A 226 -10.08 -27.47 -11.65
C GLU A 226 -11.47 -26.90 -12.01
N LEU A 227 -11.77 -25.66 -11.60
CA LEU A 227 -13.01 -24.98 -11.98
C LEU A 227 -12.92 -24.29 -13.35
N LEU A 228 -11.72 -24.18 -13.92
CA LEU A 228 -11.48 -23.56 -15.22
C LEU A 228 -11.47 -24.59 -16.35
N GLU A 229 -11.21 -25.86 -16.03
CA GLU A 229 -11.06 -26.96 -17.00
C GLU A 229 -12.41 -27.46 -17.58
N GLY A 230 -13.53 -26.81 -17.25
CA GLY A 230 -14.88 -27.20 -17.66
C GLY A 230 -15.60 -26.28 -18.66
N GLU A 231 -15.01 -25.14 -19.02
CA GLU A 231 -15.59 -24.23 -20.01
C GLU A 231 -14.51 -23.89 -21.05
N GLU A 232 -14.75 -24.24 -22.31
CA GLU A 232 -14.02 -23.65 -23.45
C GLU A 232 -14.24 -22.13 -23.37
N ILE A 233 -13.19 -21.38 -22.99
CA ILE A 233 -13.16 -19.92 -23.06
C ILE A 233 -12.94 -19.50 -24.51
#